data_AF-A0A3N5MHX2-F1
#
_entry.id   AF-A0A3N5MHX2-F1
#
_cell.length_a   1.000
_cell.length_b   1.000
_cell.length_c   1.000
_cell.angle_alpha   90.00
_cell.angle_beta   90.00
_cell.angle_gamma   90.00
#
_symmetry.space_group_name_H-M   'P 1'
#
loop_
_entity.id
_entity.type
_entity.pdbx_description
1 polymer ?
#
loop_
_entity_poly.entity_id
_entity_poly.type
_entity_poly.pdbx_seq_one_letter_code
_entity_poly.pdbx_strand_id
1 'polypeptide(L)'
;FSLFGFIIGIWADGFEKLQVIPLLVITPLTFLGGSFYSIHVLPPVWQTISLFNPIVYLISGFRWSFYSIADVDVGVSLAVAMLFTALCLGLVWWIFRTGYRLKT
;
A
#
# COMPACT_ATOMS: atom_id res chain seq x y z
N PHE A 1 -0.77 -0.39 -7.15
CA PHE A 1 -1.79 0.57 -6.70
C PHE A 1 -3.09 0.54 -7.51
N SER A 2 -3.06 0.36 -8.84
CA SER A 2 -4.27 0.30 -9.69
C SER A 2 -5.31 -0.74 -9.25
N LEU A 3 -4.89 -1.98 -8.96
CA LEU A 3 -5.78 -3.06 -8.51
C LEU A 3 -6.45 -2.76 -7.16
N PHE A 4 -5.72 -2.13 -6.24
CA PHE A 4 -6.27 -1.72 -4.94
C PHE A 4 -7.33 -0.63 -5.10
N GLY A 5 -7.08 0.38 -5.95
CA GLY A 5 -8.08 1.38 -6.31
C GLY A 5 -9.31 0.78 -7.00
N PHE A 6 -9.13 -0.26 -7.82
CA PHE A 6 -10.22 -1.00 -8.44
C PHE A 6 -11.10 -1.73 -7.42
N ILE A 7 -10.50 -2.41 -6.43
CA ILE A 7 -11.24 -3.06 -5.33
C ILE A 7 -12.06 -2.02 -4.54
N ILE A 8 -11.45 -0.89 -4.22
CA ILE A 8 -12.13 0.23 -3.53
C ILE A 8 -13.28 0.76 -4.40
N GLY A 9 -13.08 0.89 -5.70
CA GLY A 9 -14.12 1.33 -6.64
C GLY A 9 -15.34 0.41 -6.66
N ILE A 10 -15.14 -0.92 -6.60
CA ILE A 10 -16.24 -1.89 -6.50
C ILE A 10 -16.96 -1.76 -5.14
N TRP A 11 -16.22 -1.53 -4.07
CA TRP A 11 -16.79 -1.43 -2.72
C TRP A 11 -17.42 -0.06 -2.42
N ALA A 12 -17.05 1.00 -3.13
CA ALA A 12 -17.58 2.33 -2.90
C ALA A 12 -19.02 2.45 -3.46
N ASP A 13 -19.99 2.77 -2.59
CA ASP A 13 -21.37 3.05 -3.00
C ASP A 13 -21.53 4.39 -3.75
N GLY A 14 -20.50 5.23 -3.76
CA GLY A 14 -20.51 6.55 -4.36
C GLY A 14 -19.12 7.18 -4.41
N PHE A 15 -19.01 8.26 -5.19
CA PHE A 15 -17.74 8.96 -5.45
C PHE A 15 -17.08 9.51 -4.18
N GLU A 16 -17.88 9.95 -3.21
CA GLU A 16 -17.38 10.43 -1.91
C GLU A 16 -16.60 9.35 -1.16
N LYS A 17 -17.14 8.12 -1.05
CA LYS A 17 -16.43 7.00 -0.39
C LYS A 17 -15.15 6.62 -1.13
N LEU A 18 -15.15 6.74 -2.46
CA LEU A 18 -13.99 6.46 -3.30
C LEU A 18 -12.86 7.47 -3.05
N GLN A 19 -13.17 8.74 -2.83
CA GLN A 19 -12.16 9.77 -2.51
C GLN A 19 -11.71 9.80 -1.04
N VAL A 20 -12.60 9.44 -0.12
CA VAL A 20 -12.32 9.44 1.32
C VAL A 20 -11.22 8.44 1.67
N ILE A 21 -11.18 7.26 1.06
CA ILE A 21 -10.17 6.23 1.37
C ILE A 21 -8.74 6.70 1.02
N PRO A 22 -8.46 7.22 -0.20
CA PRO A 22 -7.18 7.84 -0.50
C PRO A 22 -6.77 8.92 0.49
N LEU A 23 -7.68 9.85 0.82
CA LEU A 23 -7.35 11.03 1.61
C LEU A 23 -7.20 10.74 3.11
N LEU A 24 -8.08 9.93 3.70
CA LEU A 24 -8.07 9.64 5.13
C LEU A 24 -7.19 8.45 5.52
N VAL A 25 -6.90 7.54 4.59
CA VAL A 25 -6.17 6.30 4.91
C VAL A 25 -4.84 6.25 4.18
N ILE A 26 -4.84 6.36 2.85
CA ILE A 26 -3.60 6.20 2.07
C ILE A 26 -2.64 7.35 2.37
N THR A 27 -3.10 8.60 2.34
CA THR A 27 -2.26 9.78 2.59
C THR A 27 -1.52 9.69 3.93
N PRO A 28 -2.18 9.53 5.10
CA PRO A 28 -1.46 9.43 6.37
C PRO A 28 -0.56 8.19 6.44
N LEU A 29 -0.97 7.05 5.89
CA LEU A 29 -0.10 5.87 5.80
C LEU A 29 1.15 6.12 4.95
N THR A 30 1.06 6.97 3.93
CA THR A 30 2.22 7.31 3.08
C THR A 30 3.19 8.22 3.83
N PHE A 31 2.67 9.18 4.61
CA PHE A 31 3.47 10.03 5.50
C PHE A 31 4.16 9.22 6.60
N LEU A 32 3.43 8.33 7.28
CA LEU A 32 3.97 7.39 8.27
C LEU A 32 4.88 6.33 7.62
N GLY A 33 4.73 6.15 6.31
CA GLY A 33 5.45 5.21 5.46
C GLY A 33 6.90 5.62 5.14
N GLY A 34 7.36 6.76 5.65
CA GLY A 34 8.72 7.24 5.39
C GLY A 34 8.92 7.86 4.01
N SER A 35 7.87 8.39 3.37
CA SER A 35 8.00 9.10 2.09
C SER A 35 8.82 10.39 2.22
N PHE A 36 8.79 11.03 3.38
CA PHE A 36 9.49 12.29 3.67
C PHE A 36 10.66 12.12 4.64
N TYR A 37 10.71 11.04 5.42
CA TYR A 37 11.71 10.80 6.46
C TYR A 37 12.14 9.34 6.49
N SER A 38 13.42 9.09 6.77
CA SER A 38 13.88 7.71 7.00
C SER A 38 13.27 7.13 8.28
N ILE A 39 13.01 5.84 8.27
CA ILE A 39 12.35 5.13 9.39
C ILE A 39 13.23 5.15 10.66
N HIS A 40 14.55 5.26 10.48
CA HIS A 40 15.56 5.33 11.55
C HIS A 40 15.51 6.62 12.38
N VAL A 41 14.79 7.65 11.93
CA VAL A 41 14.66 8.92 12.64
C VAL A 41 13.45 8.91 13.60
N LEU A 42 12.58 7.89 13.51
CA LEU A 42 11.39 7.78 14.34
C LEU A 42 11.68 7.10 15.70
N PRO A 43 10.99 7.51 16.78
CA PRO A 43 11.02 6.79 18.06
C PRO A 43 10.62 5.31 17.89
N PRO A 44 11.11 4.39 18.74
CA PRO A 44 10.97 2.94 18.55
C PRO A 44 9.51 2.45 18.41
N VAL A 45 8.57 3.11 19.05
CA VAL A 45 7.12 2.81 18.91
C VAL A 45 6.64 3.07 17.47
N TRP A 46 7.00 4.22 16.90
CA TRP A 46 6.58 4.60 15.56
C TRP A 46 7.32 3.83 14.48
N GLN A 47 8.60 3.50 14.70
CA GLN A 47 9.35 2.61 13.82
C GLN A 47 8.66 1.24 13.69
N THR A 48 8.19 0.67 14.81
CA THR A 48 7.48 -0.61 14.80
C THR A 48 6.17 -0.51 14.03
N ILE A 49 5.40 0.57 14.24
CA ILE A 49 4.14 0.82 13.52
C ILE A 49 4.38 1.00 12.01
N SER A 50 5.43 1.74 11.64
CA SER A 50 5.81 1.92 10.23
C SER A 50 6.22 0.60 9.59
N LEU A 51 6.95 -0.28 10.28
CA LEU A 51 7.32 -1.59 9.74
C LEU A 51 6.13 -2.51 9.45
N PHE A 52 4.97 -2.31 10.09
CA PHE A 52 3.73 -3.01 9.72
C PHE A 52 3.09 -2.49 8.43
N ASN A 53 3.48 -1.30 7.97
CA ASN A 53 2.87 -0.65 6.83
C ASN A 53 3.54 -1.11 5.52
N PRO A 54 2.81 -1.78 4.60
CA PRO A 54 3.37 -2.25 3.34
C PRO A 54 3.86 -1.10 2.44
N ILE A 55 3.36 0.13 2.64
CA ILE A 55 3.79 1.32 1.89
C ILE A 55 5.24 1.68 2.21
N VAL A 56 5.75 1.40 3.42
CA VAL A 56 7.16 1.63 3.80
C VAL A 56 8.12 0.86 2.89
N TYR A 57 7.82 -0.41 2.65
CA TYR A 57 8.65 -1.28 1.81
C TYR A 57 8.64 -0.82 0.36
N LEU A 58 7.49 -0.38 -0.15
CA LEU A 58 7.38 0.19 -1.50
C LEU A 58 8.21 1.48 -1.65
N ILE A 59 8.16 2.38 -0.66
CA ILE A 59 8.91 3.64 -0.67
C ILE A 59 10.41 3.38 -0.54
N SER A 60 10.84 2.48 0.36
CA SER A 60 12.24 2.13 0.55
C SER A 60 12.85 1.53 -0.73
N GLY A 61 12.14 0.59 -1.38
CA GLY A 61 12.57 0.01 -2.66
C GLY A 61 12.64 1.03 -3.79
N PHE A 62 11.65 1.94 -3.87
CA PHE A 62 11.67 3.02 -4.85
C PHE A 62 12.86 3.97 -4.61
N ARG A 63 13.09 4.40 -3.37
CA ARG A 63 14.20 5.30 -3.02
C ARG A 63 15.56 4.65 -3.28
N TRP A 64 15.70 3.36 -3.02
CA TRP A 64 16.90 2.61 -3.39
C TRP A 64 17.14 2.61 -4.91
N SER A 65 16.09 2.50 -5.74
CA SER A 65 16.23 2.56 -7.21
C SER A 65 16.84 3.87 -7.72
N PHE A 66 16.69 4.98 -6.98
CA PHE A 66 17.23 6.30 -7.38
C PHE A 66 18.54 6.65 -6.68
N TYR A 67 18.63 6.37 -5.39
CA TYR A 67 19.74 6.83 -4.55
C TYR A 67 20.71 5.71 -4.17
N SER A 68 20.40 4.44 -4.48
CA SER A 68 21.12 3.24 -4.00
C SER A 68 21.24 3.14 -2.47
N ILE A 69 20.51 3.99 -1.73
CA ILE A 69 20.44 4.01 -0.27
C ILE A 69 19.11 3.37 0.13
N ALA A 70 19.17 2.26 0.86
CA ALA A 70 18.02 1.52 1.35
C ALA A 70 17.95 1.59 2.88
N ASP A 71 16.79 1.98 3.43
CA ASP A 71 16.54 1.81 4.88
C ASP A 71 16.18 0.35 5.21
N VAL A 72 15.73 -0.41 4.21
CA VAL A 72 15.28 -1.81 4.33
C VAL A 72 15.79 -2.60 3.13
N ASP A 73 16.24 -3.83 3.37
CA ASP A 73 16.77 -4.73 2.32
C ASP A 73 15.90 -4.71 1.05
N VAL A 74 16.58 -4.55 -0.09
CA VAL A 74 15.97 -4.44 -1.42
C VAL A 74 15.20 -5.71 -1.75
N GLY A 75 15.73 -6.87 -1.37
CA GLY A 75 15.07 -8.16 -1.59
C GLY A 75 13.73 -8.25 -0.85
N VAL A 76 13.66 -7.73 0.38
CA VAL A 76 12.43 -7.67 1.17
C VAL A 76 11.43 -6.70 0.54
N SER A 77 11.91 -5.53 0.08
CA SER A 77 11.06 -4.52 -0.57
C SER A 77 10.41 -5.07 -1.86
N LEU A 78 11.17 -5.79 -2.68
CA LEU A 78 10.69 -6.46 -3.89
C LEU A 78 9.71 -7.60 -3.58
N ALA A 79 10.02 -8.42 -2.58
CA ALA A 79 9.15 -9.51 -2.14
C ALA A 79 7.79 -8.98 -1.67
N VAL A 80 7.77 -7.90 -0.87
CA VAL A 80 6.54 -7.27 -0.40
C VAL A 80 5.74 -6.65 -1.55
N ALA A 81 6.39 -6.04 -2.53
CA ALA A 81 5.72 -5.50 -3.73
C ALA A 81 5.03 -6.60 -4.56
N MET A 82 5.73 -7.73 -4.77
CA MET A 82 5.17 -8.90 -5.46
C MET A 82 4.03 -9.53 -4.67
N LEU A 83 4.19 -9.70 -3.36
CA LEU A 83 3.15 -10.23 -2.47
C LEU A 83 1.90 -9.35 -2.47
N PHE A 84 2.07 -8.02 -2.37
CA PHE A 84 0.97 -7.07 -2.43
C PHE A 84 0.20 -7.16 -3.76
N THR A 85 0.93 -7.32 -4.87
CA THR A 85 0.34 -7.48 -6.20
C THR A 85 -0.42 -8.80 -6.31
N ALA A 86 0.16 -9.90 -5.86
CA ALA A 86 -0.48 -11.22 -5.85
C ALA A 86 -1.73 -11.26 -4.96
N LEU A 87 -1.69 -10.62 -3.78
CA LEU A 87 -2.84 -10.47 -2.89
C LEU A 87 -3.97 -9.66 -3.55
N CYS A 88 -3.63 -8.53 -4.18
CA CYS A 88 -4.63 -7.73 -4.90
C CYS A 88 -5.26 -8.52 -6.05
N LEU A 89 -4.46 -9.28 -6.82
CA LEU A 89 -4.97 -10.15 -7.88
C LEU A 89 -5.88 -11.24 -7.35
N GLY A 90 -5.49 -11.91 -6.25
CA GLY A 90 -6.30 -12.93 -5.59
C GLY A 90 -7.63 -12.38 -5.07
N LEU A 91 -7.62 -11.19 -4.48
CA LEU A 91 -8.83 -10.50 -4.02
C LEU A 91 -9.74 -10.12 -5.18
N VAL A 92 -9.19 -9.54 -6.26
CA VAL A 92 -9.96 -9.22 -7.46
C VAL A 92 -10.58 -10.49 -8.04
N TRP A 93 -9.80 -11.56 -8.21
CA TRP A 93 -10.31 -12.84 -8.70
C TRP A 93 -11.43 -13.39 -7.81
N TRP A 94 -11.30 -13.27 -6.49
CA TRP A 94 -12.33 -13.70 -5.56
C TRP A 94 -13.60 -12.85 -5.65
N ILE A 95 -13.49 -11.53 -5.79
CA ILE A 95 -14.62 -10.62 -5.99
C ILE A 95 -15.38 -10.98 -7.27
N PHE A 96 -14.66 -11.22 -8.38
CA PHE A 96 -15.27 -11.69 -9.63
C PHE A 96 -15.96 -13.05 -9.47
N ARG A 97 -15.36 -13.98 -8.71
CA ARG A 97 -15.94 -15.31 -8.46
C ARG A 97 -17.18 -15.26 -7.56
N THR A 98 -17.25 -14.34 -6.60
CA THR A 98 -18.38 -14.21 -5.66
C THR A 98 -19.51 -13.35 -6.20
N GLY A 99 -19.32 -12.63 -7.32
CA GLY A 99 -20.36 -11.78 -7.90
C GLY A 99 -20.69 -10.56 -7.04
N TYR A 100 -19.86 -10.22 -6.04
CA TYR A 100 -20.18 -9.21 -5.05
C TYR A 100 -20.23 -7.82 -5.70
N ARG A 101 -21.44 -7.23 -5.79
CA ARG A 101 -21.77 -5.94 -6.42
C ARG A 101 -21.53 -5.82 -7.93
N LEU A 102 -21.31 -6.91 -8.65
CA LEU A 102 -21.39 -6.90 -10.09
C LEU A 102 -22.88 -6.83 -10.47
N LYS A 103 -23.40 -5.63 -10.76
CA LYS A 103 -24.71 -5.49 -11.39
C LYS A 103 -24.62 -6.12 -12.78
N THR A 104 -25.40 -7.17 -12.99
CA THR A 104 -25.68 -7.76 -14.30
C THR A 104 -26.33 -6.74 -15.23
#